data_AF-A0A0G1F9S4-F1
#
_entry.id   AF-A0A0G1F9S4-F1
#
_cell.length_a   1.000
_cell.length_b   1.000
_cell.length_c   1.000
_cell.angle_alpha   90.00
_cell.angle_beta   90.00
_cell.angle_gamma   90.00
#
_symmetry.space_group_name_H-M   'P 1'
#
loop_
_entity.id
_entity.type
_entity.pdbx_description
1 polymer ?
#
loop_
_entity_poly.entity_id
_entity_poly.type
_entity_poly.pdbx_seq_one_letter_code
_entity_poly.pdbx_strand_id
1 'polypeptide(L)' 'MSQPLSQLDPEINSLIAEELERQRQGLEMIPSENFTSPAVMAALGS' A
#
# COMPACT_ATOMS: atom_id res chain seq x y z
N MET A 1 22.44 -3.84 -4.25
CA MET A 1 21.46 -4.04 -3.17
C MET A 1 20.45 -2.92 -3.25
N SER A 2 19.15 -3.24 -3.24
CA SER A 2 18.10 -2.22 -3.12
C SER A 2 18.05 -1.72 -1.68
N GLN A 3 17.99 -0.40 -1.51
CA GLN A 3 17.71 0.21 -0.20
C GLN A 3 16.20 0.10 0.07
N PRO A 4 15.76 -0.13 1.33
CA PRO A 4 14.35 -0.08 1.68
C PRO A 4 13.72 1.28 1.35
N LEU A 5 12.44 1.28 0.95
CA LEU A 5 11.72 2.53 0.63
C LEU A 5 11.72 3.50 1.82
N SER A 6 11.61 2.99 3.06
CA SER A 6 11.69 3.80 4.28
C SER A 6 13.00 4.54 4.49
N GLN A 7 14.09 4.12 3.83
CA GLN A 7 15.39 4.80 3.88
C GLN A 7 15.64 5.65 2.64
N LEU A 8 15.19 5.18 1.47
CA LEU A 8 15.34 5.88 0.20
C LEU A 8 14.41 7.10 0.11
N ASP A 9 13.15 6.93 0.51
CA ASP A 9 12.10 7.94 0.48
C ASP A 9 11.14 7.76 1.68
N PRO A 10 11.50 8.31 2.85
CA PRO A 10 10.69 8.23 4.06
C PRO A 10 9.31 8.88 3.93
N GLU A 11 9.18 9.92 3.10
CA GLU A 11 7.93 10.68 2.90
C GLU A 11 6.90 9.83 2.15
N ILE A 12 7.29 9.19 1.04
CA ILE A 12 6.41 8.28 0.33
C ILE A 12 6.05 7.07 1.20
N ASN A 13 7.01 6.55 1.98
CA ASN A 13 6.74 5.46 2.90
C ASN A 13 5.68 5.82 3.94
N SER A 14 5.71 7.05 4.51
CA SER A 14 4.68 7.48 5.48
C SER A 14 3.32 7.65 4.83
N LEU A 15 3.24 8.23 3.63
CA LEU A 15 1.98 8.41 2.91
C LEU A 15 1.30 7.07 2.57
N ILE A 16 2.08 6.05 2.18
CA ILE A 16 1.56 4.70 1.94
C ILE A 16 0.99 4.09 3.23
N ALA A 17 1.67 4.31 4.37
CA ALA A 17 1.19 3.82 5.67
C ALA A 17 -0.10 4.52 6.12
N GLU A 18 -0.21 5.83 5.91
CA GLU A 18 -1.42 6.61 6.20
C GLU A 18 -2.61 6.15 5.33
N GLU A 19 -2.39 5.90 4.04
CA GLU A 19 -3.44 5.38 3.13
C GLU A 19 -3.89 3.97 3.51
N LEU A 20 -2.97 3.11 3.93
CA LEU A 20 -3.31 1.78 4.44
C LEU A 20 -4.24 1.86 5.65
N GLU A 21 -3.98 2.77 6.59
CA GLU A 21 -4.84 2.97 7.75
C GLU A 21 -6.19 3.59 7.35
N ARG A 22 -6.22 4.52 6.38
CA ARG A 22 -7.47 5.06 5.83
C ARG A 22 -8.36 3.95 5.28
N GLN A 23 -7.81 3.05 4.47
CA GLN A 23 -8.54 1.91 3.90
C GLN A 23 -9.02 0.92 4.97
N ARG A 24 -8.24 0.71 6.04
CA ARG A 24 -8.62 -0.20 7.14
C ARG A 24 -9.76 0.34 8.01
N GLN A 25 -9.81 1.65 8.18
CA GLN A 25 -10.82 2.31 9.02
C GLN A 25 -12.08 2.70 8.23
N GLY A 26 -11.97 2.80 6.90
CA GLY A 26 -13.08 3.10 6.01
C GLY A 26 -13.98 1.89 5.74
N LEU A 27 -15.29 2.13 5.68
CA LEU A 27 -16.22 1.17 5.08
C LEU A 27 -16.28 1.46 3.57
N GLU A 28 -15.54 0.69 2.78
CA GLU A 28 -15.50 0.88 1.34
C GLU A 28 -16.80 0.37 0.68
N MET A 29 -17.59 1.30 0.16
CA MET A 29 -18.91 1.05 -0.48
C MET A 29 -18.93 1.36 -1.97
N ILE A 30 -17.77 1.73 -2.55
CA ILE A 30 -17.64 2.00 -3.98
C ILE A 30 -17.61 0.64 -4.72
N PRO A 31 -18.61 0.30 -5.55
CA PRO A 31 -18.72 -1.05 -6.11
C PRO A 31 -17.59 -1.45 -7.05
N SER A 32 -16.88 -0.48 -7.62
CA SER A 32 -15.75 -0.69 -8.52
C SER A 32 -14.41 -0.86 -7.81
N GLU A 33 -14.34 -0.57 -6.50
CA GLU A 33 -13.12 -0.71 -5.71
C GLU A 33 -13.04 -2.11 -5.06
N ASN A 34 -11.81 -2.56 -4.81
CA ASN A 34 -11.56 -3.87 -4.22
C ASN A 34 -10.17 -3.94 -3.56
N PHE A 35 -9.98 -4.91 -2.67
CA PHE A 35 -8.68 -5.22 -2.08
C PHE A 35 -8.07 -6.43 -2.78
N THR A 36 -6.88 -6.24 -3.37
CA THR A 36 -6.17 -7.35 -4.02
C THR A 36 -5.44 -8.23 -3.02
N SER A 37 -5.06 -9.43 -3.45
CA SER A 37 -4.32 -10.36 -2.59
C SER A 37 -2.84 -9.96 -2.42
N PRO A 38 -2.20 -10.31 -1.28
CA PRO A 38 -0.76 -10.09 -1.09
C PRO A 38 0.11 -10.72 -2.18
N ALA A 39 -0.30 -11.88 -2.74
CA ALA A 39 0.44 -12.55 -3.80
C ALA A 39 0.49 -11.73 -5.10
N VAL A 40 -0.60 -11.03 -5.44
CA VAL A 40 -0.64 -10.16 -6.63
C VAL A 40 0.26 -8.94 -6.43
N MET A 41 0.26 -8.33 -5.23
CA MET A 41 1.16 -7.21 -4.93
C MET A 41 2.64 -7.62 -4.95
N ALA A 42 2.97 -8.80 -4.41
CA ALA A 42 4.33 -9.32 -4.44
C ALA A 42 4.83 -9.58 -5.88
N ALA A 43 3.96 -10.10 -6.75
CA ALA A 43 4.29 -10.30 -8.16
C ALA A 43 4.49 -8.97 -8.92
N LEU A 44 3.79 -7.90 -8.54
CA LEU A 44 4.00 -6.56 -9.12
C LEU A 44 5.34 -5.95 -8.67
N GLY A 45 5.79 -6.24 -7.45
CA GLY A 45 7.03 -5.72 -6.87
C GLY A 45 8.25 -6.64 -6.96
N SER A 46 8.19 -7.69 -7.79
CA SER A 46 9.25 -8.71 -7.94
C SER A 46 10.45 -8.22 -8.73
#